data_AF-I3ZKF1-F1
#
_entry.id   AF-I3ZKF1-F1
#
_cell.length_a   1.000
_cell.length_b   1.000
_cell.length_c   1.000
_cell.angle_alpha   90.00
_cell.angle_beta   90.00
_cell.angle_gamma   90.00
#
_symmetry.space_group_name_H-M   'P 1'
#
loop_
_entity.id
_entity.type
_entity.pdbx_description
1 polymer ?
#
loop_
_entity_poly.entity_id
_entity_poly.type
_entity_poly.pdbx_seq_one_letter_code
_entity_poly.pdbx_strand_id
1 'polypeptide(L)'
;MRPGTVAFVVFAATLAAPALRAQSTGEPRCTADKKVEHYLCDAPAFQRRLAAAHTVRIDTGRMDLFARKEMGKLVEGLGKQIVGPEQRPDLIFGIAPIDRSGRIDFGPADMGIGILTVYDPGRGAGRRGLIWAETFDGQEDRPWPTVVVDLIRQFQGSALKH
;
A
#
# COMPACT_ATOMS: atom_id res chain seq x y z
N MET A 1 -53.57 65.77 2.53
CA MET A 1 -52.64 64.82 1.89
C MET A 1 -51.34 64.83 2.68
N ARG A 2 -50.97 63.72 3.32
CA ARG A 2 -49.71 63.52 4.05
C ARG A 2 -49.06 62.23 3.51
N PRO A 3 -47.78 62.22 3.12
CA PRO A 3 -47.12 60.99 2.71
C PRO A 3 -46.60 60.25 3.94
N GLY A 4 -46.92 58.95 4.04
CA GLY A 4 -46.34 58.04 5.03
C GLY A 4 -45.11 57.35 4.44
N THR A 5 -43.96 57.56 5.06
CA THR A 5 -42.69 56.91 4.71
C THR A 5 -42.70 55.47 5.20
N VAL A 6 -42.63 54.50 4.30
CA VAL A 6 -42.45 53.07 4.63
C VAL A 6 -40.95 52.76 4.57
N ALA A 7 -40.36 52.47 5.73
CA ALA A 7 -38.97 52.04 5.84
C ALA A 7 -38.85 50.55 5.44
N PHE A 8 -38.08 50.28 4.38
CA PHE A 8 -37.70 48.93 3.97
C PHE A 8 -36.49 48.48 4.82
N VAL A 9 -36.70 47.46 5.66
CA VAL A 9 -35.60 46.77 6.37
C VAL A 9 -35.06 45.68 5.44
N VAL A 10 -33.83 45.87 4.95
CA VAL A 10 -33.11 44.86 4.16
C VAL A 10 -32.50 43.85 5.14
N PHE A 11 -33.06 42.65 5.19
CA PHE A 11 -32.43 41.49 5.85
C PHE A 11 -31.25 41.02 4.99
N ALA A 12 -30.03 41.31 5.43
CA ALA A 12 -28.81 40.75 4.86
C ALA A 12 -28.67 39.29 5.30
N ALA A 13 -29.04 38.36 4.42
CA ALA A 13 -28.77 36.94 4.59
C ALA A 13 -27.26 36.69 4.39
N THR A 14 -26.53 36.53 5.48
CA THR A 14 -25.15 36.04 5.50
C THR A 14 -25.12 34.60 4.99
N LEU A 15 -24.81 34.45 3.70
CA LEU A 15 -24.45 33.16 3.09
C LEU A 15 -23.17 32.65 3.76
N ALA A 16 -23.34 31.77 4.76
CA ALA A 16 -22.26 30.95 5.28
C ALA A 16 -21.83 29.98 4.17
N ALA A 17 -20.77 30.36 3.44
CA ALA A 17 -20.12 29.46 2.51
C ALA A 17 -19.60 28.25 3.29
N PRO A 18 -19.98 27.01 2.96
CA PRO A 18 -19.36 25.85 3.57
C PRO A 18 -17.90 25.87 3.17
N ALA A 19 -17.02 25.91 4.18
CA ALA A 19 -15.60 25.70 3.99
C ALA A 19 -15.43 24.33 3.30
N LEU A 20 -15.14 24.35 2.00
CA LEU A 20 -14.58 23.19 1.31
C LEU A 20 -13.30 22.83 2.06
N ARG A 21 -13.40 21.86 2.98
CA ARG A 21 -12.23 21.11 3.38
C ARG A 21 -11.74 20.45 2.11
N ALA A 22 -10.67 20.99 1.53
CA ALA A 22 -9.82 20.27 0.61
C ALA A 22 -9.34 19.02 1.37
N GLN A 23 -10.12 17.95 1.28
CA GLN A 23 -9.65 16.63 1.64
C GLN A 23 -8.55 16.35 0.62
N SER A 24 -7.31 16.63 1.02
CA SER A 24 -6.15 16.03 0.39
C SER A 24 -6.47 14.54 0.34
N THR A 25 -6.84 14.07 -0.85
CA THR A 25 -7.10 12.67 -1.11
C THR A 25 -5.71 12.05 -1.04
N GLY A 26 -5.33 11.67 0.18
CA GLY A 26 -3.98 11.29 0.54
C GLY A 26 -3.43 10.32 -0.49
N GLU A 27 -2.32 10.71 -1.08
CA GLU A 27 -1.54 9.88 -1.97
C GLU A 27 -0.96 8.70 -1.18
N PRO A 28 -1.04 7.45 -1.68
CA PRO A 28 -0.49 6.31 -0.95
C PRO A 28 1.03 6.47 -0.82
N ARG A 29 1.50 6.42 0.43
CA ARG A 29 2.91 6.55 0.78
C ARG A 29 3.21 5.62 1.94
N CYS A 30 4.41 5.04 1.91
CA CYS A 30 4.98 4.33 3.05
C CYS A 30 6.15 5.14 3.63
N THR A 31 6.14 5.35 4.93
CA THR A 31 7.27 5.91 5.68
C THR A 31 7.92 4.81 6.48
N ALA A 32 9.24 4.65 6.34
CA ALA A 32 9.99 3.74 7.20
C ALA A 32 9.93 4.26 8.64
N ASP A 33 9.40 3.44 9.55
CA ASP A 33 9.53 3.72 10.97
C ASP A 33 10.96 3.37 11.38
N LYS A 34 11.64 4.30 12.05
CA LYS A 34 13.01 4.10 12.53
C LYS A 34 13.05 3.36 13.88
N LYS A 35 11.91 3.24 14.55
CA LYS A 35 11.78 2.64 15.88
C LYS A 35 11.36 1.17 15.83
N VAL A 36 10.63 0.81 14.80
CA VAL A 36 10.11 -0.53 14.51
C VAL A 36 10.56 -0.77 13.09
N GLU A 37 11.32 -1.81 12.76
CA GLU A 37 11.92 -2.04 11.44
C GLU A 37 10.88 -2.35 10.33
N HIS A 38 9.77 -1.61 10.29
CA HIS A 38 8.60 -1.77 9.46
C HIS A 38 8.24 -0.45 8.77
N TYR A 39 7.37 -0.55 7.77
CA TYR A 39 6.82 0.59 7.08
C TYR A 39 5.43 0.93 7.62
N LEU A 40 5.18 2.22 7.83
CA LEU A 40 3.83 2.74 8.06
C LEU A 40 3.28 3.18 6.71
N CYS A 41 2.24 2.51 6.23
CA CYS A 41 1.61 2.77 4.95
C CYS A 41 0.16 3.25 5.12
N ASP A 42 -0.28 4.19 4.27
CA ASP A 42 -1.68 4.66 4.24
C ASP A 42 -2.57 3.59 3.60
N ALA A 43 -3.21 2.77 4.44
CA ALA A 43 -4.07 1.66 3.99
C ALA A 43 -5.26 2.14 3.12
N PRO A 44 -6.07 3.14 3.52
CA PRO A 44 -7.13 3.64 2.65
C PRO A 44 -6.63 4.11 1.27
N ALA A 45 -5.50 4.80 1.21
CA ALA A 45 -4.92 5.25 -0.05
C ALA A 45 -4.41 4.08 -0.90
N PHE A 46 -3.77 3.09 -0.28
CA PHE A 46 -3.33 1.87 -0.94
C PHE A 46 -4.53 1.14 -1.58
N GLN A 47 -5.62 0.97 -0.83
CA GLN A 47 -6.80 0.27 -1.31
C GLN A 47 -7.47 0.97 -2.49
N ARG A 48 -7.60 2.30 -2.46
CA ARG A 48 -8.09 3.06 -3.62
C ARG A 48 -7.22 2.82 -4.85
N ARG A 49 -5.90 2.82 -4.67
CA ARG A 49 -4.96 2.59 -5.77
C ARG A 49 -5.01 1.15 -6.29
N LEU A 50 -5.16 0.18 -5.40
CA LEU A 50 -5.32 -1.24 -5.72
C LEU A 50 -6.62 -1.49 -6.49
N ALA A 51 -7.73 -0.87 -6.07
CA ALA A 51 -9.01 -0.96 -6.76
C ALA A 51 -8.92 -0.42 -8.20
N ALA A 52 -8.25 0.72 -8.38
CA ALA A 52 -8.06 1.36 -9.68
C ALA A 52 -7.05 0.66 -10.61
N ALA A 53 -6.19 -0.23 -10.10
CA ALA A 53 -5.24 -0.97 -10.92
C ALA A 53 -5.92 -2.09 -11.71
N HIS A 54 -5.50 -2.31 -12.95
CA HIS A 54 -5.96 -3.44 -13.77
C HIS A 54 -4.85 -4.46 -14.00
N THR A 55 -3.63 -3.97 -14.18
CA THR A 55 -2.46 -4.78 -14.53
C THR A 55 -1.44 -4.80 -13.40
N VAL A 56 -0.90 -5.99 -13.13
CA VAL A 56 0.12 -6.21 -12.10
C VAL A 56 1.29 -6.96 -12.72
N ARG A 57 2.51 -6.52 -12.41
CA ARG A 57 3.71 -7.32 -12.64
C ARG A 57 4.17 -7.94 -11.33
N ILE A 58 4.50 -9.22 -11.36
CA ILE A 58 5.06 -9.93 -10.21
C ILE A 58 6.58 -9.87 -10.30
N ASP A 59 7.20 -9.29 -9.28
CA ASP A 59 8.63 -9.22 -9.08
C ASP A 59 9.05 -10.17 -7.96
N THR A 60 9.50 -11.34 -8.35
CA THR A 60 10.09 -12.35 -7.49
C THR A 60 11.48 -12.61 -8.04
N GLY A 61 12.46 -12.87 -7.17
CA GLY A 61 13.81 -13.23 -7.60
C GLY A 61 13.77 -14.25 -8.74
N ARG A 62 14.66 -14.13 -9.74
CA ARG A 62 14.57 -14.87 -11.01
C ARG A 62 14.39 -16.38 -10.89
N MET A 63 14.85 -16.99 -9.79
CA MET A 63 14.78 -18.44 -9.55
C MET A 63 13.66 -18.86 -8.59
N ASP A 64 12.88 -17.92 -8.06
CA ASP A 64 11.86 -18.18 -7.06
C ASP A 64 10.50 -18.49 -7.71
N LEU A 65 10.42 -19.67 -8.32
CA LEU A 65 9.22 -20.15 -8.99
C LEU A 65 8.05 -20.37 -8.02
N PHE A 66 8.34 -20.72 -6.77
CA PHE A 66 7.32 -20.94 -5.75
C PHE A 66 6.63 -19.62 -5.39
N ALA A 67 7.40 -18.59 -5.01
CA ALA A 67 6.80 -17.30 -4.68
C ALA A 67 6.09 -16.69 -5.89
N ARG A 68 6.64 -16.85 -7.10
CA ARG A 68 5.98 -16.40 -8.32
C ARG A 68 4.60 -17.03 -8.50
N LYS A 69 4.48 -18.35 -8.26
CA LYS A 69 3.22 -19.08 -8.37
C LYS A 69 2.21 -18.62 -7.32
N GLU A 70 2.61 -18.50 -6.05
CA GLU A 70 1.69 -18.08 -4.98
C GLU A 70 1.26 -16.61 -5.13
N MET A 71 2.18 -15.72 -5.52
CA MET A 71 1.83 -14.34 -5.88
C MET A 71 0.91 -14.28 -7.11
N GLY A 72 1.07 -15.20 -8.07
CA GLY A 72 0.16 -15.34 -9.20
C GLY A 72 -1.28 -15.58 -8.76
N LYS A 73 -1.48 -16.56 -7.88
CA LYS A 73 -2.80 -16.85 -7.28
C LYS A 73 -3.36 -15.66 -6.51
N LEU A 74 -2.54 -14.94 -5.77
CA LEU A 74 -2.96 -13.73 -5.05
C LEU A 74 -3.48 -12.68 -6.05
N VAL A 75 -2.72 -12.38 -7.10
CA VAL A 75 -3.06 -11.36 -8.10
C VAL A 75 -4.31 -11.76 -8.90
N GLU A 76 -4.43 -13.03 -9.27
CA GLU A 76 -5.63 -13.59 -9.91
C GLU A 76 -6.85 -13.49 -8.99
N GLY A 77 -6.69 -13.82 -7.70
CA GLY A 77 -7.74 -13.70 -6.69
C GLY A 77 -8.20 -12.26 -6.45
N LEU A 78 -7.34 -11.27 -6.75
CA LEU A 78 -7.68 -9.84 -6.74
C LEU A 78 -8.37 -9.37 -8.04
N GLY A 79 -8.57 -10.26 -9.02
CA GLY A 79 -9.15 -9.93 -10.32
C GLY A 79 -8.27 -9.06 -11.19
N LYS A 80 -6.93 -9.13 -11.03
CA LYS A 80 -5.97 -8.33 -11.79
C LYS A 80 -5.30 -9.16 -12.88
N GLN A 81 -4.94 -8.53 -13.99
CA GLN A 81 -4.20 -9.16 -15.08
C GLN A 81 -2.70 -9.16 -14.77
N ILE A 82 -2.07 -10.33 -14.82
CA ILE A 82 -0.61 -10.43 -14.72
C ILE A 82 0.00 -10.06 -16.08
N VAL A 83 0.95 -9.12 -16.08
CA VAL A 83 1.67 -8.69 -17.30
C VAL A 83 3.16 -9.03 -17.23
N GLY A 84 3.74 -9.27 -18.41
CA GLY A 84 5.16 -9.57 -18.58
C GLY A 84 6.08 -8.34 -18.39
N PRO A 85 7.41 -8.54 -18.40
CA PRO A 85 8.40 -7.49 -18.15
C PRO A 85 8.37 -6.36 -19.20
N GLU A 86 7.96 -6.66 -20.44
CA GLU A 86 7.90 -5.73 -21.57
C GLU A 86 6.71 -4.76 -21.51
N GLN A 87 5.72 -5.04 -20.67
CA GLN A 87 4.54 -4.20 -20.50
C GLN A 87 4.70 -3.32 -19.28
N ARG A 88 4.23 -2.07 -19.35
CA ARG A 88 4.17 -1.18 -18.19
C ARG A 88 2.97 -1.57 -17.33
N PRO A 89 3.17 -2.12 -16.11
CA PRO A 89 2.06 -2.47 -15.23
C PRO A 89 1.53 -1.24 -14.48
N ASP A 90 0.30 -1.33 -13.99
CA ASP A 90 -0.23 -0.36 -13.03
C ASP A 90 0.44 -0.50 -11.67
N LEU A 91 0.71 -1.73 -11.24
CA LEU A 91 1.36 -2.03 -9.96
C LEU A 91 2.42 -3.13 -10.11
N ILE A 92 3.44 -3.08 -9.28
CA ILE A 92 4.43 -4.16 -9.15
C ILE A 92 4.29 -4.77 -7.77
N PHE A 93 4.03 -6.06 -7.72
CA PHE A 93 3.95 -6.84 -6.49
C PHE A 93 5.27 -7.58 -6.30
N GLY A 94 6.00 -7.21 -5.25
CA GLY A 94 7.28 -7.78 -4.90
C GLY A 94 7.19 -8.69 -3.68
N ILE A 95 7.90 -9.80 -3.67
CA ILE A 95 8.16 -10.58 -2.45
C ILE A 95 9.59 -11.09 -2.45
N ALA A 96 10.29 -10.91 -1.33
CA ALA A 96 11.69 -11.26 -1.21
C ALA A 96 12.06 -11.63 0.23
N PRO A 97 13.08 -12.49 0.44
CA PRO A 97 13.69 -12.64 1.74
C PRO A 97 14.37 -11.33 2.13
N ILE A 98 14.41 -11.06 3.44
CA ILE A 98 15.24 -9.97 3.96
C ILE A 98 16.65 -10.52 4.11
N ASP A 99 17.59 -10.01 3.30
CA ASP A 99 19.01 -10.38 3.43
C ASP A 99 19.59 -9.79 4.72
N ARG A 100 20.09 -10.67 5.58
CA ARG A 100 20.71 -10.32 6.86
C ARG A 100 22.16 -10.77 6.95
N SER A 101 22.77 -11.13 5.83
CA SER A 101 24.19 -11.46 5.77
C SER A 101 25.01 -10.35 6.45
N GLY A 102 25.72 -10.71 7.53
CA GLY A 102 26.56 -9.79 8.31
C GLY A 102 25.92 -9.16 9.56
N ARG A 103 24.64 -9.41 9.88
CA ARG A 103 24.11 -9.11 11.23
C ARG A 103 24.39 -10.28 12.17
N ILE A 104 24.94 -9.98 13.34
CA ILE A 104 25.05 -10.94 14.46
C ILE A 104 23.92 -10.61 15.42
N ASP A 105 22.82 -11.34 15.32
CA ASP A 105 21.66 -11.18 16.19
C ASP A 105 21.76 -12.19 17.35
N PHE A 106 21.78 -11.71 18.59
CA PHE A 106 21.84 -12.56 19.79
C PHE A 106 20.44 -12.73 20.39
N GLY A 107 19.84 -13.92 20.23
CA GLY A 107 18.65 -14.35 20.97
C GLY A 107 17.47 -14.84 20.09
N PRO A 108 16.49 -15.54 20.69
CA PRO A 108 15.35 -16.15 19.98
C PRO A 108 14.23 -15.14 19.65
N ALA A 109 14.58 -13.92 19.25
CA ALA A 109 13.57 -12.91 18.91
C ALA A 109 12.95 -13.24 17.54
N ASP A 110 11.64 -13.02 17.40
CA ASP A 110 11.02 -12.95 16.08
C ASP A 110 11.61 -11.76 15.33
N MET A 111 12.15 -12.01 14.14
CA MET A 111 12.83 -11.01 13.34
C MET A 111 12.28 -11.01 11.91
N GLY A 112 12.37 -9.88 11.22
CA GLY A 112 11.93 -9.77 9.83
C GLY A 112 12.72 -10.71 8.92
N ILE A 113 12.07 -11.75 8.39
CA ILE A 113 12.67 -12.76 7.51
C ILE A 113 12.17 -12.66 6.06
N GLY A 114 11.06 -11.95 5.83
CA GLY A 114 10.50 -11.74 4.50
C GLY A 114 9.77 -10.42 4.40
N ILE A 115 9.67 -9.88 3.18
CA ILE A 115 8.91 -8.67 2.90
C ILE A 115 8.08 -8.82 1.62
N LEU A 116 6.84 -8.36 1.65
CA LEU A 116 6.04 -8.07 0.46
C LEU A 116 5.92 -6.59 0.30
N THR A 117 6.11 -6.14 -0.94
CA THR A 117 6.05 -4.74 -1.31
C THR A 117 5.11 -4.56 -2.48
N VAL A 118 4.44 -3.41 -2.53
CA VAL A 118 3.70 -2.98 -3.70
C VAL A 118 4.22 -1.63 -4.13
N TYR A 119 4.61 -1.54 -5.40
CA TYR A 119 5.06 -0.31 -6.03
C TYR A 119 4.06 0.19 -7.07
N ASP A 120 3.91 1.51 -7.15
CA ASP A 120 3.26 2.23 -8.23
C ASP A 120 4.32 2.84 -9.16
N PRO A 121 4.55 2.26 -10.35
CA PRO A 121 5.52 2.79 -11.31
C PRO A 121 5.19 4.21 -11.78
N GLY A 122 3.93 4.64 -11.68
CA GLY A 122 3.50 6.01 -11.98
C GLY A 122 4.09 7.05 -11.02
N ARG A 123 4.50 6.64 -9.81
CA ARG A 123 5.05 7.51 -8.76
C ARG A 123 6.58 7.54 -8.73
N GLY A 124 7.23 6.74 -9.57
CA GLY A 124 8.68 6.65 -9.68
C GLY A 124 9.23 5.27 -9.35
N ALA A 125 10.55 5.12 -9.49
CA ALA A 125 11.24 3.85 -9.29
C ALA A 125 11.63 3.62 -7.82
N GLY A 126 11.74 2.34 -7.45
CA GLY A 126 12.21 1.91 -6.12
C GLY A 126 11.38 2.50 -4.98
N ARG A 127 12.04 3.00 -3.93
CA ARG A 127 11.36 3.52 -2.71
C ARG A 127 10.37 4.65 -2.99
N ARG A 128 10.54 5.44 -4.06
CA ARG A 128 9.60 6.53 -4.40
C ARG A 128 8.25 6.01 -4.89
N GLY A 129 8.24 4.82 -5.48
CA GLY A 129 7.03 4.14 -5.91
C GLY A 129 6.39 3.29 -4.82
N LEU A 130 6.98 3.15 -3.63
CA LEU A 130 6.49 2.23 -2.60
C LEU A 130 5.17 2.75 -2.01
N ILE A 131 4.10 1.98 -2.20
CA ILE A 131 2.76 2.31 -1.72
C ILE A 131 2.23 1.32 -0.66
N TRP A 132 2.83 0.13 -0.57
CA TRP A 132 2.59 -0.83 0.51
C TRP A 132 3.87 -1.60 0.81
N ALA A 133 4.09 -1.93 2.08
CA ALA A 133 5.16 -2.81 2.50
C ALA A 133 4.73 -3.54 3.77
N GLU A 134 5.01 -4.84 3.82
CA GLU A 134 4.66 -5.70 4.93
C GLU A 134 5.77 -6.69 5.19
N THR A 135 6.27 -6.66 6.41
CA THR A 135 7.32 -7.56 6.89
C THR A 135 6.67 -8.73 7.61
N PHE A 136 7.20 -9.92 7.39
CA PHE A 136 6.88 -11.11 8.17
C PHE A 136 8.02 -11.38 9.15
N ASP A 137 7.69 -11.44 10.43
CA ASP A 137 8.64 -11.75 11.50
C ASP A 137 8.57 -13.22 11.89
N GLY A 138 9.73 -13.84 12.13
CA GLY A 138 9.81 -15.21 12.62
C GLY A 138 11.24 -15.70 12.77
N GLN A 139 11.39 -17.01 12.94
CA GLN A 139 12.70 -17.66 13.03
C GLN A 139 13.38 -17.74 11.65
N GLU A 140 14.70 -17.52 11.63
CA GLU A 140 15.49 -17.45 10.39
C GLU A 140 15.59 -18.79 9.64
N ASP A 141 15.48 -19.90 10.36
CA ASP A 141 15.52 -21.25 9.81
C ASP A 141 14.20 -21.68 9.15
N ARG A 142 13.16 -20.83 9.18
CA ARG A 142 11.88 -21.14 8.53
C ARG A 142 12.08 -21.30 7.02
N PRO A 143 11.60 -22.39 6.41
CA PRO A 143 11.68 -22.57 4.98
C PRO A 143 11.00 -21.42 4.24
N TRP A 144 11.68 -20.86 3.23
CA TRP A 144 11.17 -19.74 2.44
C TRP A 144 9.75 -19.96 1.87
N PRO A 145 9.37 -21.15 1.35
CA PRO A 145 8.00 -21.40 0.90
C PRO A 145 6.94 -21.17 1.99
N THR A 146 7.26 -21.48 3.24
CA THR A 146 6.36 -21.24 4.38
C THR A 146 6.25 -19.75 4.68
N VAL A 147 7.38 -19.02 4.65
CA VAL A 147 7.40 -17.56 4.82
C VAL A 147 6.54 -16.88 3.75
N VAL A 148 6.67 -17.28 2.48
CA VAL A 148 5.85 -16.77 1.36
C VAL A 148 4.36 -16.93 1.63
N VAL A 149 3.91 -18.14 2.02
CA VAL A 149 2.49 -18.41 2.26
C VAL A 149 1.96 -17.60 3.44
N ASP A 150 2.71 -17.54 4.54
CA ASP A 150 2.31 -16.81 5.73
C ASP A 150 2.25 -15.30 5.47
N LEU A 151 3.21 -14.76 4.72
CA LEU A 151 3.28 -13.36 4.35
C LEU A 151 2.14 -12.96 3.40
N ILE A 152 1.80 -13.80 2.42
CA ILE A 152 0.61 -13.61 1.57
C ILE A 152 -0.66 -13.62 2.42
N ARG A 153 -0.79 -14.56 3.37
CA ARG A 153 -1.93 -14.62 4.29
C ARG A 153 -2.01 -13.37 5.15
N GLN A 154 -0.87 -12.88 5.64
CA GLN A 154 -0.78 -11.65 6.43
C GLN A 154 -1.28 -10.46 5.60
N PHE A 155 -0.80 -10.31 4.38
CA PHE A 155 -1.24 -9.28 3.43
C PHE A 155 -2.74 -9.33 3.14
N GLN A 156 -3.29 -10.52 2.91
CA GLN A 156 -4.74 -10.68 2.76
C GLN A 156 -5.51 -10.30 4.03
N GLY A 157 -4.92 -10.55 5.20
CA GLY A 157 -5.50 -10.23 6.49
C GLY A 157 -5.44 -8.77 6.88
N SER A 158 -4.39 -8.04 6.46
CA SER A 158 -4.11 -6.66 6.86
C SER A 158 -4.53 -5.67 5.77
N ALA A 159 -4.05 -5.87 4.54
CA ALA A 159 -4.17 -4.91 3.45
C ALA A 159 -5.52 -4.98 2.71
N LEU A 160 -6.20 -6.13 2.75
CA LEU A 160 -7.42 -6.39 1.97
C LEU A 160 -8.72 -6.43 2.78
N LYS A 161 -8.68 -6.33 4.11
CA LYS A 161 -9.88 -6.50 4.97
C LYS A 161 -10.72 -5.23 5.22
N HIS A 162 -10.36 -4.08 4.64
CA HIS A 162 -11.14 -2.82 4.76
C HIS A 162 -11.83 -2.46 3.45
#